data_AF-A0A916GQE6-F1
#
_entry.id   AF-A0A916GQE6-F1
#
_cell.length_a   1.000
_cell.length_b   1.000
_cell.length_c   1.000
_cell.angle_alpha   90.00
_cell.angle_beta   90.00
_cell.angle_gamma   90.00
#
_symmetry.space_group_name_H-M   'P 1'
#
loop_
_entity.id
_entity.type
_entity.pdbx_description
1 polymer ?
#
loop_
_entity_poly.entity_id
_entity_poly.type
_entity_poly.pdbx_seq_one_letter_code
_entity_poly.pdbx_strand_id
1 'polypeptide(L)' 'MRGKVQELAETTNISVDEFVGGIRKRDCGEPIATKIWRGEYESYADPKDNDVNLSDLRKAAFVLKAGTGLLIPG' A
#
# COMPACT_ATOMS: atom_id res chain seq x y z
N MET A 1 4.39 0.37 14.80
CA MET A 1 5.49 0.43 13.83
C MET A 1 4.97 1.19 12.62
N ARG A 2 5.69 2.18 12.08
CA ARG A 2 5.29 2.84 10.83
C ARG A 2 5.73 1.97 9.67
N GLY A 3 4.80 1.67 8.76
CA GLY A 3 5.09 0.90 7.55
C GLY A 3 5.63 1.77 6.42
N LYS A 4 6.20 1.14 5.40
CA LYS A 4 6.84 1.80 4.25
C LYS A 4 5.90 2.73 3.49
N VAL A 5 4.63 2.35 3.40
CA VAL A 5 3.57 3.18 2.78
C VAL A 5 3.39 4.51 3.52
N GLN A 6 3.45 4.50 4.85
CA GLN A 6 3.27 5.71 5.66
C GLN A 6 4.48 6.64 5.51
N GLU A 7 5.70 6.10 5.44
CA GLU A 7 6.91 6.88 5.15
C GLU A 7 6.81 7.57 3.78
N LEU A 8 6.43 6.82 2.74
CA LEU A 8 6.26 7.37 1.40
C LEU A 8 5.12 8.39 1.33
N ALA A 9 4.04 8.17 2.09
CA ALA A 9 2.93 9.09 2.16
C ALA A 9 3.34 10.45 2.74
N GLU A 10 4.20 10.45 3.77
CA GLU A 10 4.78 11.68 4.33
C GLU A 10 5.64 12.41 3.30
N THR A 11 6.46 11.70 2.52
CA THR A 11 7.30 12.34 1.48
C THR A 11 6.50 12.96 0.34
N THR A 12 5.30 12.43 0.09
CA THR A 12 4.41 12.89 -0.99
C THR A 12 3.27 13.78 -0.49
N ASN A 13 3.23 14.06 0.81
CA ASN A 13 2.20 14.87 1.48
C ASN A 13 0.77 14.40 1.16
N ILE A 14 0.55 13.07 1.16
CA ILE A 14 -0.76 12.46 0.93
C ILE A 14 -1.32 11.95 2.26
N SER A 15 -2.58 12.28 2.53
CA SER A 15 -3.30 11.78 3.70
C SER A 15 -3.77 10.33 3.50
N VAL A 16 -4.15 9.66 4.60
CA VAL A 16 -4.74 8.31 4.55
C VAL A 16 -6.01 8.29 3.70
N ASP A 17 -6.88 9.31 3.81
CA ASP A 17 -8.14 9.37 3.06
C ASP A 17 -7.89 9.55 1.56
N GLU A 18 -6.92 10.39 1.20
CA GLU A 18 -6.51 10.56 -0.20
C GLU A 18 -5.87 9.28 -0.75
N PHE A 19 -5.06 8.60 0.05
CA PHE A 19 -4.46 7.33 -0.34
C PHE A 19 -5.55 6.27 -0.58
N VAL A 20 -6.43 6.05 0.40
CA VAL A 20 -7.52 5.07 0.32
C VAL A 20 -8.47 5.41 -0.83
N GLY A 21 -8.85 6.68 -0.98
CA GLY A 21 -9.67 7.15 -2.09
C GLY A 21 -8.99 6.95 -3.45
N GLY A 22 -7.67 7.15 -3.52
CA GLY A 22 -6.85 6.91 -4.71
C GLY A 22 -6.78 5.43 -5.09
N ILE A 23 -6.61 4.55 -4.10
CA ILE A 23 -6.61 3.09 -4.31
C ILE A 23 -7.98 2.63 -4.81
N ARG A 24 -9.08 3.10 -4.19
CA ARG A 24 -10.46 2.74 -4.56
C ARG A 24 -10.82 3.10 -5.99
N LYS A 25 -10.30 4.23 -6.50
CA LYS A 25 -10.44 4.62 -7.92
C LYS A 25 -9.73 3.70 -8.91
N ARG A 26 -8.95 2.72 -8.44
CA ARG A 26 -8.16 1.77 -9.24
C ARG A 26 -8.64 0.33 -9.06
N ASP A 27 -9.93 0.15 -8.83
CA ASP A 27 -10.57 -1.16 -8.64
C ASP A 27 -9.87 -1.98 -7.55
N CYS A 28 -9.64 -1.37 -6.40
CA CYS A 28 -9.07 -2.03 -5.24
C CYS A 28 -9.95 -1.70 -4.02
N GLY A 29 -10.38 -2.74 -3.31
CA GLY A 29 -11.32 -2.60 -2.21
C GLY A 29 -10.74 -1.82 -1.04
N GLU A 30 -11.61 -1.12 -0.31
CA GLU A 30 -11.24 -0.39 0.91
C GLU A 30 -10.53 -1.26 1.96
N PRO A 31 -10.90 -2.55 2.18
CA PRO A 31 -10.15 -3.42 3.08
C PRO A 31 -8.69 -3.60 2.65
N ILE A 32 -8.43 -3.81 1.36
CA ILE A 32 -7.08 -3.97 0.82
C ILE A 32 -6.29 -2.67 0.92
N ALA A 33 -6.91 -1.52 0.60
CA ALA A 33 -6.30 -0.21 0.75
C ALA A 33 -5.84 0.05 2.20
N THR A 34 -6.68 -0.33 3.16
CA THR A 34 -6.40 -0.18 4.59
C THR A 34 -5.27 -1.10 5.05
N LYS A 35 -5.27 -2.38 4.61
CA LYS A 35 -4.19 -3.33 4.90
C LYS A 35 -2.85 -2.82 4.37
N ILE A 36 -2.83 -2.29 3.14
CA ILE A 36 -1.63 -1.70 2.52
C ILE A 36 -1.16 -0.48 3.31
N TRP A 37 -2.06 0.43 3.67
CA TRP A 37 -1.74 1.62 4.47
C TRP A 37 -1.09 1.27 5.81
N ARG A 38 -1.55 0.18 6.44
CA ARG A 38 -1.02 -0.33 7.71
C ARG A 38 0.31 -1.05 7.56
N GLY A 39 0.79 -1.28 6.33
CA GLY A 39 2.00 -2.05 6.06
C GLY A 39 1.83 -3.53 6.39
N GLU A 40 0.59 -4.05 6.44
CA GLU A 40 0.36 -5.43 6.86
C GLU A 40 1.15 -6.40 5.98
N TYR A 41 1.21 -6.15 4.66
CA TYR A 41 1.95 -6.95 3.67
C TYR A 41 3.46 -7.12 3.97
N GLU A 42 4.03 -6.31 4.85
CA GLU A 42 5.46 -6.33 5.20
C GLU A 42 5.82 -7.44 6.19
N SER A 43 4.83 -8.04 6.86
CA SER A 43 5.06 -8.92 8.02
C SER A 43 4.72 -10.41 7.81
N TYR A 44 4.46 -10.85 6.58
CA TYR A 44 3.97 -12.21 6.35
C TYR A 44 5.06 -13.25 6.13
N ALA A 45 4.92 -14.37 6.83
CA ALA A 45 5.76 -15.55 6.69
C ALA A 45 5.29 -16.48 5.55
N ASP A 46 3.99 -16.46 5.21
CA ASP A 46 3.41 -17.22 4.10
C ASP A 46 2.71 -16.26 3.11
N PRO A 47 3.00 -16.35 1.80
CA PRO A 47 2.32 -15.58 0.75
C PRO A 47 0.80 -15.72 0.71
N LYS A 48 0.23 -16.76 1.35
CA LYS A 48 -1.22 -16.98 1.46
C LYS A 48 -1.87 -16.27 2.63
N ASP A 49 -1.08 -15.75 3.58
CA ASP A 49 -1.61 -15.09 4.79
C ASP A 49 -2.15 -13.67 4.51
N ASN A 50 -1.91 -13.13 3.32
CA ASN A 50 -2.50 -11.86 2.93
C ASN A 50 -3.10 -11.87 1.54
N ASP A 51 -4.31 -11.32 1.43
CA ASP A 51 -5.02 -11.10 0.18
C ASP A 51 -4.41 -9.96 -0.67
N VAL A 52 -3.30 -9.34 -0.21
CA VAL A 52 -2.60 -8.25 -0.90
C VAL A 52 -1.67 -8.82 -1.95
N ASN A 53 -1.98 -8.56 -3.22
CA ASN A 53 -1.18 -9.03 -4.34
C ASN A 53 -0.24 -7.94 -4.89
N LEU A 54 0.72 -8.35 -5.73
CA LEU A 54 1.63 -7.41 -6.41
C LEU A 54 0.88 -6.35 -7.23
N SER A 55 -0.27 -6.68 -7.80
CA SER A 55 -1.14 -5.73 -8.50
C SER A 55 -1.66 -4.63 -7.58
N ASP A 56 -1.97 -4.94 -6.32
CA ASP A 56 -2.43 -3.96 -5.34
C ASP A 56 -1.28 -3.05 -4.89
N LEU A 57 -0.09 -3.61 -4.70
CA LEU A 57 1.12 -2.82 -4.42
C LEU A 57 1.48 -1.89 -5.59
N ARG A 58 1.26 -2.30 -6.85
CA ARG A 58 1.43 -1.41 -8.01
C ARG A 58 0.48 -0.22 -7.99
N LYS A 59 -0.78 -0.44 -7.59
CA LYS A 59 -1.77 0.65 -7.43
C LYS A 59 -1.36 1.60 -6.32
N ALA A 60 -0.88 1.07 -5.19
CA ALA A 60 -0.37 1.87 -4.08
C ALA A 60 0.85 2.70 -4.46
N ALA A 61 1.82 2.09 -5.15
CA ALA A 61 3.00 2.79 -5.67
C ALA A 61 2.60 3.93 -6.60
N PHE A 62 1.60 3.71 -7.46
CA PHE A 62 1.07 4.76 -8.33
C PHE A 62 0.49 5.93 -7.51
N VAL A 63 -0.34 5.64 -6.50
CA VAL A 63 -0.97 6.67 -5.66
C VAL A 63 0.08 7.48 -4.90
N LEU A 64 1.13 6.81 -4.40
CA LEU A 64 2.26 7.40 -3.70
C LEU A 64 3.31 8.04 -4.63
N LYS A 65 3.09 8.03 -5.95
CA LYS A 65 4.07 8.49 -6.96
C LYS A 65 5.46 7.87 -6.75
N ALA A 66 5.49 6.61 -6.32
CA ALA A 66 6.68 5.86 -5.96
C ALA A 66 6.89 4.67 -6.92
N GLY A 67 8.12 4.15 -6.96
CA GLY A 67 8.40 2.89 -7.66
C GLY A 67 7.86 1.69 -6.87
N THR A 68 7.23 0.72 -7.54
CA THR A 68 6.67 -0.47 -6.86
C THR A 68 7.72 -1.24 -6.06
N GLY A 69 8.98 -1.27 -6.50
CA GLY A 69 10.08 -1.90 -5.76
C GLY A 69 10.33 -1.31 -4.37
N LEU A 70 9.89 -0.08 -4.10
CA LEU A 70 9.98 0.53 -2.76
C LEU A 70 8.93 -0.02 -1.79
N LEU A 71 7.88 -0.67 -2.29
CA LEU A 71 6.81 -1.30 -1.51
C LEU A 71 6.97 -2.82 -1.43
N ILE A 72 8.00 -3.40 -2.05
CA ILE A 72 8.27 -4.83 -1.93
C ILE A 72 9.17 -5.01 -0.70
N PRO A 73 8.77 -5.83 0.29
CA PRO A 73 9.64 -6.18 1.42
C PRO A 73 10.93 -6.81 0.89
N GLY A 74 12.07 -6.30 1.34
CA GLY A 74 13.40 -6.79 0.97
C GLY A 74 13.96 -7.78 1.98
#